data_AF-W9B9I1-F1
#
_entry.id   AF-W9B9I1-F1
#
_cell.length_a   1.000
_cell.length_b   1.000
_cell.length_c   1.000
_cell.angle_alpha   90.00
_cell.angle_beta   90.00
_cell.angle_gamma   90.00
#
_symmetry.space_group_name_H-M   'P 1'
#
loop_
_entity.id
_entity.type
_entity.pdbx_description
1 polymer ?
#
loop_
_entity_poly.entity_id
_entity_poly.type
_entity_poly.pdbx_seq_one_letter_code
_entity_poly.pdbx_strand_id
1 'polypeptide(L)'
;MSAFRPETFDALVIDGYQSSDGTLKLQYTLRGPDPVSFTEVIDFGASLAGAQPHPLLARLLALTCSLSYYKAAAPPRIEIAFPTYEFEKVYLRRLVEGGLGEFAYRNDLPAALSPEVTGPQDEVTEIATDTWDPGATPLVPVGGGKDSVVSIEAFRRHGVKPVLFSVNRYDPIDRCIEVSGLDSVHVRRSIDRRLIEANANGAHNGHVPVTAINSVIGLIVADANGFGPVVLSNERSSNVGNVEWLGRDINHQWSKSITYETLLRDTLAQYGLSPDRYFSLLRGLSESQIADRFATCTDYFGVFTSCNRLFALDPARRATSWCGHCPKCQFVFVLLAPRLGRARLEEIFGTNLFGDPGQRDGIADILGLGVHKPFECVGEYYEAAEAMLTVLDDDSWHGLPLIDEFGSHRSELEAVAAGQDSTPAEHHIPPRYAKLLDD
;
A
#
# COMPACT_ATOMS: atom_id res chain seq x y z
N MET A 1 13.48 18.00 -26.05
CA MET A 1 13.80 16.56 -26.05
C MET A 1 12.94 15.90 -27.11
N SER A 2 13.46 14.89 -27.81
CA SER A 2 12.63 14.04 -28.68
C SER A 2 11.52 13.38 -27.86
N ALA A 3 10.39 13.05 -28.49
CA ALA A 3 9.33 12.30 -27.83
C ALA A 3 9.86 10.95 -27.31
N PHE A 4 9.45 10.58 -26.09
CA PHE A 4 9.73 9.26 -25.53
C PHE A 4 8.84 8.24 -26.24
N ARG A 5 9.47 7.19 -26.80
CA ARG A 5 8.80 6.15 -27.58
C ARG A 5 8.95 4.79 -26.89
N PRO A 6 8.00 4.40 -26.02
CA PRO A 6 8.03 3.14 -25.27
C PRO A 6 8.41 1.92 -26.13
N GLU A 7 7.87 1.85 -27.34
CA GLU A 7 8.04 0.75 -28.27
C GLU A 7 9.47 0.55 -28.80
N THR A 8 10.36 1.53 -28.59
CA THR A 8 11.77 1.42 -29.03
C THR A 8 12.67 0.73 -28.01
N PHE A 9 12.19 0.47 -26.81
CA PHE A 9 12.96 -0.19 -25.76
C PHE A 9 12.71 -1.69 -25.76
N ASP A 10 13.79 -2.48 -25.71
CA ASP A 10 13.73 -3.94 -25.78
C ASP A 10 13.93 -4.64 -24.43
N ALA A 11 14.48 -3.94 -23.43
CA ALA A 11 14.68 -4.45 -22.08
C ALA A 11 14.76 -3.32 -21.04
N LEU A 12 14.35 -3.64 -19.81
CA LEU A 12 14.83 -2.93 -18.62
C LEU A 12 16.02 -3.71 -18.05
N VAL A 13 17.17 -3.07 -17.92
CA VAL A 13 18.33 -3.60 -17.20
C VAL A 13 18.28 -3.08 -15.76
N ILE A 14 18.34 -3.99 -14.79
CA ILE A 14 18.60 -3.69 -13.37
C ILE A 14 20.13 -3.71 -13.20
N ASP A 15 20.74 -2.54 -13.30
CA ASP A 15 22.19 -2.38 -13.43
C ASP A 15 22.94 -2.76 -12.14
N GLY A 16 22.37 -2.41 -10.99
CA GLY A 16 23.02 -2.62 -9.70
C GLY A 16 22.45 -1.81 -8.57
N TYR A 17 23.09 -1.93 -7.42
CA TYR A 17 22.80 -1.17 -6.23
C TYR A 17 24.10 -0.91 -5.46
N GLN A 18 24.21 0.26 -4.85
CA GLN A 18 25.38 0.66 -4.07
C GLN A 18 24.95 1.37 -2.80
N SER A 19 25.48 0.93 -1.66
CA SER A 19 25.32 1.63 -0.39
C SER A 19 26.57 2.45 -0.04
N SER A 20 26.36 3.67 0.43
CA SER A 20 27.38 4.56 0.98
C SER A 20 26.71 5.55 1.93
N ASP A 21 27.30 5.78 3.10
CA ASP A 21 26.90 6.86 4.02
C ASP A 21 25.40 6.89 4.36
N GLY A 22 24.81 5.73 4.66
CA GLY A 22 23.38 5.62 4.99
C GLY A 22 22.44 5.83 3.81
N THR A 23 22.97 5.89 2.59
CA THR A 23 22.21 5.99 1.35
C THR A 23 22.38 4.70 0.54
N LEU A 24 21.30 4.25 -0.10
CA LEU A 24 21.28 3.18 -1.08
C LEU A 24 20.83 3.75 -2.43
N LYS A 25 21.71 3.64 -3.44
CA LYS A 25 21.42 4.03 -4.82
C LYS A 25 21.10 2.78 -5.62
N LEU A 26 19.99 2.80 -6.35
CA LEU A 26 19.52 1.71 -7.20
C LEU A 26 19.57 2.19 -8.66
N GLN A 27 20.27 1.48 -9.53
CA GLN A 27 20.49 1.89 -10.92
C GLN A 27 19.72 1.02 -11.90
N TYR A 28 19.09 1.67 -12.87
CA TYR A 28 18.27 1.02 -13.90
C TYR A 28 18.49 1.67 -15.26
N THR A 29 18.46 0.88 -16.34
CA THR A 29 18.59 1.38 -17.70
C THR A 29 17.53 0.78 -18.61
N LEU A 30 16.72 1.61 -19.27
CA LEU A 30 15.92 1.18 -20.40
C LEU A 30 16.80 1.11 -21.63
N ARG A 31 16.97 -0.09 -22.18
CA ARG A 31 17.82 -0.36 -23.34
C ARG A 31 17.01 -0.29 -24.63
N GLY A 32 17.54 0.45 -25.59
CA GLY A 32 17.03 0.61 -26.96
C GLY A 32 18.04 1.41 -27.78
N PRO A 33 17.66 1.93 -28.97
CA PRO A 33 18.53 2.77 -29.79
C PRO A 33 19.04 4.01 -29.05
N ASP A 34 18.18 4.61 -28.22
CA ASP A 34 18.47 5.78 -27.38
C ASP A 34 18.25 5.40 -25.89
N PRO A 35 19.23 4.80 -25.21
CA PRO A 35 19.05 4.27 -23.86
C PRO A 35 18.83 5.37 -22.82
N VAL A 36 18.04 5.06 -21.79
CA VAL A 36 17.73 5.99 -20.69
C VAL A 36 18.07 5.34 -19.35
N SER A 37 19.01 5.93 -18.61
CA SER A 37 19.40 5.47 -17.28
C SER A 37 18.78 6.32 -16.18
N PHE A 38 18.41 5.65 -15.09
CA PHE A 38 17.78 6.18 -13.89
C PHE A 38 18.57 5.78 -12.65
N THR A 39 18.52 6.62 -11.62
CA THR A 39 19.03 6.32 -10.28
C THR A 39 17.97 6.66 -9.25
N GLU A 40 17.42 5.63 -8.61
CA GLU A 40 16.60 5.79 -7.42
C GLU A 40 17.49 5.92 -6.19
N VAL A 41 17.09 6.78 -5.25
CA VAL A 41 17.85 7.01 -4.02
C VAL A 41 16.97 6.75 -2.80
N ILE A 42 17.40 5.82 -1.96
CA ILE A 42 16.84 5.56 -0.63
C ILE A 42 17.84 6.09 0.39
N ASP A 43 17.52 7.22 0.99
CA ASP A 43 18.32 7.88 2.02
C ASP A 43 17.74 7.49 3.39
N PHE A 44 18.43 6.56 4.05
CA PHE A 44 18.09 6.14 5.39
C PHE A 44 18.61 7.12 6.43
N GLY A 45 19.62 7.94 6.11
CA GLY A 45 20.24 8.89 7.02
C GLY A 45 20.62 8.26 8.36
N ALA A 46 20.19 8.90 9.45
CA ALA A 46 20.41 8.41 10.81
C ALA A 46 19.58 7.15 11.15
N SER A 47 18.61 6.76 10.33
CA SER A 47 17.70 5.63 10.61
C SER A 47 18.37 4.26 10.52
N LEU A 48 19.64 4.16 10.10
CA LEU A 48 20.43 2.92 10.22
C LEU A 48 21.39 2.93 11.43
N ALA A 49 21.42 3.99 12.24
CA ALA A 49 22.33 4.10 13.39
C ALA A 49 23.81 3.79 13.08
N GLY A 50 24.27 4.09 11.85
CA GLY A 50 25.63 3.80 11.37
C GLY A 50 25.84 2.40 10.78
N ALA A 51 24.84 1.52 10.82
CA ALA A 51 24.87 0.23 10.14
C ALA A 51 24.70 0.39 8.62
N GLN A 52 25.02 -0.68 7.88
CA GLN A 52 24.76 -0.79 6.44
C GLN A 52 23.52 -1.67 6.20
N PRO A 53 22.76 -1.44 5.12
CA PRO A 53 21.69 -2.36 4.72
C PRO A 53 22.21 -3.79 4.55
N HIS A 54 21.45 -4.77 5.04
CA HIS A 54 21.75 -6.18 4.78
C HIS A 54 21.83 -6.44 3.27
N PRO A 55 22.90 -7.07 2.73
CA PRO A 55 23.10 -7.21 1.29
C PRO A 55 21.92 -7.86 0.55
N LEU A 56 21.34 -8.93 1.11
CA LEU A 56 20.17 -9.62 0.51
C LEU A 56 18.92 -8.73 0.48
N LEU A 57 18.70 -7.90 1.52
CA LEU A 57 17.55 -6.99 1.56
C LEU A 57 17.75 -5.78 0.63
N ALA A 58 18.99 -5.28 0.51
CA ALA A 58 19.35 -4.25 -0.47
C ALA A 58 19.15 -4.75 -1.92
N ARG A 59 19.54 -6.00 -2.18
CA ARG A 59 19.29 -6.67 -3.47
C ARG A 59 17.80 -6.83 -3.74
N LEU A 60 17.03 -7.33 -2.77
CA LEU A 60 15.58 -7.45 -2.89
C LEU A 60 14.93 -6.09 -3.20
N LEU A 61 15.36 -5.01 -2.52
CA LEU A 61 14.86 -3.66 -2.75
C LEU A 61 15.17 -3.15 -4.16
N ALA A 62 16.37 -3.45 -4.69
CA ALA A 62 16.72 -3.14 -6.07
C ALA A 62 15.74 -3.78 -7.08
N LEU A 63 15.40 -5.05 -6.86
CA LEU A 63 14.41 -5.76 -7.68
C LEU A 63 13.01 -5.15 -7.51
N THR A 64 12.57 -4.89 -6.28
CA THR A 64 11.23 -4.35 -5.99
C THR A 64 11.01 -2.96 -6.59
N CYS A 65 11.99 -2.06 -6.47
CA CYS A 65 11.86 -0.69 -7.00
C CYS A 65 11.92 -0.63 -8.54
N SER A 66 12.48 -1.64 -9.21
CA SER A 66 12.65 -1.68 -10.67
C SER A 66 11.34 -1.44 -11.44
N LEU A 67 10.21 -1.86 -10.88
CA LEU A 67 8.87 -1.69 -11.46
C LEU A 67 8.52 -0.23 -11.74
N SER A 68 9.05 0.71 -10.94
CA SER A 68 8.84 2.16 -11.15
C SER A 68 9.38 2.62 -12.51
N TYR A 69 10.46 1.99 -12.99
CA TYR A 69 11.15 2.33 -14.24
C TYR A 69 10.75 1.37 -15.39
N TYR A 70 10.50 0.09 -15.08
CA TYR A 70 9.97 -0.88 -16.04
C TYR A 70 8.74 -0.33 -16.75
N LYS A 71 7.78 0.17 -15.97
CA LYS A 71 6.50 0.64 -16.50
C LYS A 71 6.62 1.79 -17.50
N ALA A 72 7.73 2.55 -17.50
CA ALA A 72 7.88 3.69 -18.41
C ALA A 72 7.86 3.26 -19.89
N ALA A 73 8.33 2.04 -20.18
CA ALA A 73 8.29 1.46 -21.52
C ALA A 73 7.65 0.07 -21.61
N ALA A 74 7.49 -0.63 -20.49
CA ALA A 74 7.00 -2.01 -20.39
C ALA A 74 7.64 -2.97 -21.42
N PRO A 75 8.98 -3.01 -21.54
CA PRO A 75 9.66 -3.84 -22.53
C PRO A 75 9.39 -5.34 -22.29
N PRO A 76 9.58 -6.19 -23.31
CA PRO A 76 9.34 -7.63 -23.19
C PRO A 76 10.33 -8.37 -22.28
N ARG A 77 11.44 -7.73 -21.89
CA ARG A 77 12.49 -8.33 -21.05
C ARG A 77 12.85 -7.46 -19.86
N ILE A 78 13.19 -8.12 -18.75
CA ILE A 78 13.90 -7.55 -17.62
C ILE A 78 15.21 -8.34 -17.44
N GLU A 79 16.34 -7.64 -17.45
CA GLU A 79 17.67 -8.23 -17.36
C GLU A 79 18.34 -7.76 -16.07
N ILE A 80 18.80 -8.69 -15.25
CA ILE A 80 19.49 -8.41 -13.99
C ILE A 80 21.00 -8.50 -14.26
N ALA A 81 21.75 -7.43 -14.00
CA ALA A 81 23.17 -7.37 -14.35
C ALA A 81 24.11 -8.00 -13.29
N PHE A 82 23.57 -8.41 -12.15
CA PHE A 82 24.32 -8.99 -11.02
C PHE A 82 23.77 -10.38 -10.64
N PRO A 83 24.57 -11.22 -9.95
CA PRO A 83 24.15 -12.55 -9.53
C PRO A 83 22.87 -12.54 -8.69
N THR A 84 21.92 -13.39 -9.07
CA THR A 84 20.66 -13.61 -8.34
C THR A 84 20.31 -15.09 -8.26
N TYR A 85 19.56 -15.46 -7.22
CA TYR A 85 18.95 -16.77 -7.08
C TYR A 85 17.70 -16.89 -7.96
N GLU A 86 17.31 -18.11 -8.31
CA GLU A 86 16.10 -18.34 -9.11
C GLU A 86 14.83 -17.89 -8.38
N PHE A 87 14.76 -18.04 -7.05
CA PHE A 87 13.60 -17.59 -6.28
C PHE A 87 13.46 -16.05 -6.29
N GLU A 88 14.54 -15.29 -6.48
CA GLU A 88 14.47 -13.83 -6.64
C GLU A 88 13.88 -13.43 -8.00
N LYS A 89 14.20 -14.20 -9.06
CA LYS A 89 13.59 -14.04 -10.37
C LYS A 89 12.11 -14.42 -10.34
N VAL A 90 11.75 -15.48 -9.60
CA VAL A 90 10.34 -15.84 -9.33
C VAL A 90 9.63 -14.71 -8.59
N TYR A 91 10.25 -14.17 -7.53
CA TYR A 91 9.73 -13.01 -6.79
C TYR A 91 9.45 -11.84 -7.73
N LEU A 92 10.42 -11.46 -8.56
CA LEU A 92 10.27 -10.34 -9.50
C LEU A 92 9.15 -10.60 -10.52
N ARG A 93 9.05 -11.82 -11.08
CA ARG A 93 7.96 -12.19 -11.99
C ARG A 93 6.59 -12.05 -11.33
N ARG A 94 6.43 -12.55 -10.10
CA ARG A 94 5.16 -12.44 -9.34
C ARG A 94 4.84 -11.00 -8.97
N LEU A 95 5.86 -10.22 -8.61
CA LEU A 95 5.72 -8.80 -8.31
C LEU A 95 5.27 -8.00 -9.54
N VAL A 96 5.81 -8.28 -10.73
CA VAL A 96 5.36 -7.69 -11.99
C VAL A 96 3.92 -8.10 -12.30
N GLU A 97 3.63 -9.41 -12.26
CA GLU A 97 2.32 -9.97 -12.59
C GLU A 97 1.20 -9.38 -11.74
N GLY A 98 1.36 -9.33 -10.42
CA GLY A 98 0.33 -8.82 -9.52
C GLY A 98 0.42 -7.32 -9.26
N GLY A 99 1.63 -6.79 -9.04
CA GLY A 99 1.85 -5.41 -8.65
C GLY A 99 1.66 -4.38 -9.77
N LEU A 100 1.74 -4.79 -11.04
CA LEU A 100 1.48 -3.93 -12.20
C LEU A 100 0.15 -4.23 -12.89
N GLY A 101 -0.74 -5.03 -12.29
CA GLY A 101 -2.03 -5.40 -12.87
C GLY A 101 -2.87 -4.18 -13.30
N GLU A 102 -3.08 -3.21 -12.39
CA GLU A 102 -3.81 -1.98 -12.75
C GLU A 102 -3.10 -1.17 -13.83
N PHE A 103 -1.76 -1.06 -13.75
CA PHE A 103 -0.98 -0.35 -14.74
C PHE A 103 -1.20 -0.95 -16.13
N ALA A 104 -1.11 -2.27 -16.26
CA ALA A 104 -1.31 -2.99 -17.51
C ALA A 104 -2.75 -2.84 -18.01
N TYR A 105 -3.74 -2.98 -17.13
CA TYR A 105 -5.15 -2.81 -17.47
C TYR A 105 -5.44 -1.40 -18.01
N ARG A 106 -4.99 -0.34 -17.31
CA ARG A 106 -5.26 1.06 -17.70
C ARG A 106 -4.54 1.48 -18.97
N ASN A 107 -3.43 0.84 -19.31
CA ASN A 107 -2.66 1.15 -20.52
C ASN A 107 -2.93 0.16 -21.68
N ASP A 108 -3.80 -0.84 -21.49
CA ASP A 108 -4.05 -1.94 -22.43
C ASP A 108 -2.76 -2.70 -22.84
N LEU A 109 -1.93 -3.05 -21.85
CA LEU A 109 -0.62 -3.68 -22.02
C LEU A 109 -0.55 -5.08 -21.37
N PRO A 110 -1.27 -6.09 -21.86
CA PRO A 110 -1.30 -7.42 -21.22
C PRO A 110 0.08 -8.09 -21.18
N ALA A 111 0.91 -7.86 -22.21
CA ALA A 111 2.28 -8.39 -22.27
C ALA A 111 3.21 -7.82 -21.18
N ALA A 112 2.86 -6.65 -20.60
CA ALA A 112 3.63 -6.05 -19.51
C ALA A 112 3.63 -6.89 -18.22
N LEU A 113 2.69 -7.84 -18.09
CA LEU A 113 2.55 -8.71 -16.92
C LEU A 113 3.35 -10.01 -17.03
N SER A 114 4.04 -10.24 -18.15
CA SER A 114 4.82 -11.45 -18.38
C SER A 114 6.12 -11.18 -19.14
N PRO A 115 6.97 -10.25 -18.68
CA PRO A 115 8.29 -10.09 -19.27
C PRO A 115 9.15 -11.34 -19.00
N GLU A 116 10.06 -11.62 -19.93
CA GLU A 116 11.13 -12.58 -19.68
C GLU A 116 12.12 -11.97 -18.67
N VAL A 117 12.40 -12.68 -17.58
CA VAL A 117 13.36 -12.23 -16.55
C VAL A 117 14.63 -13.07 -16.65
N THR A 118 15.75 -12.43 -16.95
CA THR A 118 17.07 -13.09 -17.07
C THR A 118 18.12 -12.43 -16.20
N GLY A 119 19.25 -13.11 -15.98
CA GLY A 119 20.37 -12.60 -15.18
C GLY A 119 21.32 -13.72 -14.78
N PRO A 120 22.58 -13.40 -14.40
CA PRO A 120 23.54 -14.40 -13.97
C PRO A 120 23.03 -15.10 -12.70
N GLN A 121 23.28 -16.40 -12.62
CA GLN A 121 22.89 -17.20 -11.47
C GLN A 121 23.91 -17.01 -10.35
N ASP A 122 23.42 -16.74 -9.15
CA ASP A 122 24.22 -16.78 -7.93
C ASP A 122 24.32 -18.22 -7.41
N GLU A 123 25.46 -18.56 -6.82
CA GLU A 123 25.63 -19.84 -6.15
C GLU A 123 25.09 -19.73 -4.72
N VAL A 124 24.38 -20.75 -4.26
CA VAL A 124 23.86 -20.79 -2.89
C VAL A 124 25.05 -20.88 -1.93
N THR A 125 25.46 -19.75 -1.37
CA THR A 125 26.42 -19.70 -0.27
C THR A 125 25.79 -20.16 1.05
N GLU A 126 26.64 -20.64 1.96
CA GLU A 126 26.25 -21.00 3.32
C GLU A 126 25.51 -19.81 3.98
N ILE A 127 24.24 -20.03 4.33
CA ILE A 127 23.39 -18.98 4.90
C ILE A 127 23.83 -18.77 6.35
N ALA A 128 24.23 -17.56 6.68
CA ALA A 128 24.56 -17.18 8.06
C ALA A 128 23.35 -17.43 8.97
N THR A 129 23.59 -17.89 10.19
CA THR A 129 22.53 -18.11 11.17
C THR A 129 21.80 -16.79 11.46
N ASP A 130 20.48 -16.78 11.28
CA ASP A 130 19.65 -15.62 11.60
C ASP A 130 19.67 -15.35 13.12
N THR A 131 20.13 -14.17 13.52
CA THR A 131 20.19 -13.73 14.93
C THR A 131 19.00 -12.86 15.34
N TRP A 132 17.95 -12.79 14.52
CA TRP A 132 16.78 -11.97 14.78
C TRP A 132 15.99 -12.42 16.02
N ASP A 133 15.64 -11.45 16.85
CA ASP A 133 14.82 -11.67 18.03
C ASP A 133 13.34 -11.34 17.74
N PRO A 134 12.43 -12.34 17.69
CA PRO A 134 11.00 -12.05 17.58
C PRO A 134 10.50 -11.20 18.75
N GLY A 135 11.17 -11.29 19.91
CA GLY A 135 11.05 -10.53 21.16
C GLY A 135 11.13 -9.01 21.01
N ALA A 136 12.03 -8.55 20.14
CA ALA A 136 12.43 -7.16 20.06
C ALA A 136 11.30 -6.21 19.65
N THR A 137 11.53 -4.91 19.86
CA THR A 137 10.56 -3.84 19.60
C THR A 137 10.07 -3.90 18.15
N PRO A 138 8.76 -4.04 17.90
CA PRO A 138 8.23 -4.08 16.54
C PRO A 138 8.34 -2.71 15.85
N LEU A 139 8.56 -2.75 14.53
CA LEU A 139 8.52 -1.59 13.65
C LEU A 139 7.15 -1.51 12.96
N VAL A 140 6.38 -0.46 13.20
CA VAL A 140 5.01 -0.31 12.68
C VAL A 140 4.98 0.81 11.64
N PRO A 141 4.76 0.51 10.33
CA PRO A 141 4.60 1.54 9.33
C PRO A 141 3.33 2.39 9.56
N VAL A 142 3.44 3.70 9.37
CA VAL A 142 2.35 4.66 9.59
C VAL A 142 1.99 5.37 8.29
N GLY A 143 0.72 5.26 7.90
CA GLY A 143 0.17 5.90 6.69
C GLY A 143 -0.63 7.18 6.96
N GLY A 144 -0.91 7.50 8.23
CA GLY A 144 -1.74 8.66 8.62
C GLY A 144 -3.25 8.41 8.50
N GLY A 145 -3.66 7.26 7.98
CA GLY A 145 -5.06 6.84 7.86
C GLY A 145 -5.54 6.01 9.05
N LYS A 146 -6.84 5.66 9.02
CA LYS A 146 -7.53 4.93 10.10
C LYS A 146 -6.83 3.61 10.49
N ASP A 147 -6.30 2.87 9.52
CA ASP A 147 -5.78 1.51 9.73
C ASP A 147 -4.50 1.52 10.55
N SER A 148 -3.59 2.44 10.21
CA SER A 148 -2.38 2.64 11.01
C SER A 148 -2.71 3.12 12.42
N VAL A 149 -3.74 3.98 12.60
CA VAL A 149 -4.16 4.43 13.94
C VAL A 149 -4.68 3.25 14.76
N VAL A 150 -5.53 2.40 14.20
CA VAL A 150 -6.03 1.20 14.91
C VAL A 150 -4.89 0.27 15.31
N SER A 151 -3.90 0.07 14.43
CA SER A 151 -2.72 -0.74 14.77
C SER A 151 -1.89 -0.12 15.89
N ILE A 152 -1.65 1.19 15.85
CA ILE A 152 -0.93 1.93 16.90
C ILE A 152 -1.64 1.79 18.24
N GLU A 153 -2.95 2.03 18.29
CA GLU A 153 -3.72 1.97 19.52
C GLU A 153 -3.87 0.55 20.06
N ALA A 154 -3.97 -0.47 19.19
CA ALA A 154 -3.95 -1.88 19.58
C ALA A 154 -2.67 -2.23 20.37
N PHE A 155 -1.50 -1.79 19.90
CA PHE A 155 -0.24 -1.94 20.63
C PHE A 155 -0.24 -1.17 21.96
N ARG A 156 -0.63 0.12 21.93
CA ARG A 156 -0.60 0.99 23.12
C ARG A 156 -1.48 0.47 24.25
N ARG A 157 -2.70 0.01 23.94
CA ARG A 157 -3.64 -0.57 24.92
C ARG A 157 -3.09 -1.81 25.61
N HIS A 158 -2.28 -2.58 24.88
CA HIS A 158 -1.59 -3.76 25.40
C HIS A 158 -0.24 -3.45 26.06
N GLY A 159 0.09 -2.17 26.29
CA GLY A 159 1.31 -1.75 26.96
C GLY A 159 2.59 -1.95 26.14
N VAL A 160 2.47 -2.22 24.84
CA VAL A 160 3.61 -2.37 23.93
C VAL A 160 3.84 -1.03 23.21
N LYS A 161 5.10 -0.58 23.19
CA LYS A 161 5.51 0.65 22.50
C LYS A 161 6.27 0.30 21.23
N PRO A 162 5.63 0.24 20.06
CA PRO A 162 6.34 0.04 18.80
C PRO A 162 7.13 1.28 18.44
N VAL A 163 8.13 1.11 17.57
CA VAL A 163 8.73 2.23 16.83
C VAL A 163 7.93 2.44 15.56
N LEU A 164 7.50 3.68 15.31
CA LEU A 164 6.75 4.04 14.12
C LEU A 164 7.69 4.27 12.93
N PHE A 165 7.26 3.92 11.73
CA PHE A 165 8.07 4.04 10.52
C PHE A 165 7.32 4.73 9.39
N SER A 166 7.99 5.64 8.67
CA SER A 166 7.45 6.19 7.43
C SER A 166 8.50 6.29 6.33
N VAL A 167 8.04 6.10 5.09
CA VAL A 167 8.82 6.42 3.89
C VAL A 167 8.32 7.76 3.35
N ASN A 168 9.24 8.71 3.24
CA ASN A 168 9.00 10.13 3.06
C ASN A 168 8.19 10.75 4.22
N ARG A 169 8.17 12.08 4.26
CA ARG A 169 7.40 12.86 5.23
C ARG A 169 6.17 13.46 4.57
N TYR A 170 5.05 13.36 5.28
CA TYR A 170 3.78 13.96 4.93
C TYR A 170 3.08 14.38 6.22
N ASP A 171 2.56 15.61 6.25
CA ASP A 171 1.96 16.21 7.45
C ASP A 171 0.91 15.33 8.15
N PRO A 172 0.05 14.55 7.46
CA PRO A 172 -0.89 13.67 8.16
C PRO A 172 -0.20 12.52 8.91
N ILE A 173 0.91 11.99 8.37
CA ILE A 173 1.68 10.95 9.05
C ILE A 173 2.36 11.53 10.28
N ASP A 174 3.04 12.67 10.12
CA ASP A 174 3.77 13.32 11.21
C ASP A 174 2.82 13.70 12.37
N ARG A 175 1.63 14.24 12.07
CA ARG A 175 0.63 14.56 13.11
C ARG A 175 0.08 13.33 13.83
N CYS A 176 -0.14 12.21 13.14
CA CYS A 176 -0.54 10.96 13.79
C CYS A 176 0.57 10.40 14.69
N ILE A 177 1.83 10.51 14.28
CA ILE A 177 2.98 10.14 15.12
C ILE A 177 3.00 11.01 16.39
N GLU A 178 2.87 12.33 16.24
CA GLU A 178 2.83 13.28 17.36
C GLU A 178 1.72 12.95 18.36
N VAL A 179 0.49 12.70 17.89
CA VAL A 179 -0.65 12.32 18.74
C VAL A 179 -0.41 11.00 19.49
N SER A 180 0.24 10.03 18.84
CA SER A 180 0.53 8.74 19.48
C SER A 180 1.54 8.83 20.63
N GLY A 181 2.44 9.83 20.58
CA GLY A 181 3.55 10.00 21.53
C GLY A 181 4.60 8.89 21.46
N LEU A 182 4.66 8.13 20.36
CA LEU A 182 5.63 7.05 20.15
C LEU A 182 6.86 7.54 19.36
N ASP A 183 7.98 6.86 19.56
CA ASP A 183 9.20 7.10 18.79
C ASP A 183 9.00 6.74 17.32
N SER A 184 9.66 7.47 16.42
CA SER A 184 9.58 7.22 14.98
C SER A 184 10.92 7.28 14.28
N VAL A 185 11.02 6.51 13.19
CA VAL A 185 12.13 6.55 12.23
C VAL A 185 11.60 6.84 10.84
N HIS A 186 12.38 7.57 10.06
CA HIS A 186 11.96 8.07 8.76
C HIS A 186 13.02 7.80 7.71
N VAL A 187 12.60 7.33 6.55
CA VAL A 187 13.48 7.10 5.39
C VAL A 187 13.00 7.95 4.24
N ARG A 188 13.92 8.58 3.51
CA ARG A 188 13.56 9.34 2.31
C ARG A 188 13.76 8.49 1.06
N ARG A 189 12.73 8.39 0.23
CA ARG A 189 12.77 7.77 -1.09
C ARG A 189 12.62 8.83 -2.16
N SER A 190 13.58 8.90 -3.07
CA SER A 190 13.59 9.83 -4.20
C SER A 190 13.62 9.08 -5.53
N ILE A 191 12.53 9.19 -6.30
CA ILE A 191 12.45 8.75 -7.69
C ILE A 191 13.33 9.66 -8.57
N ASP A 192 13.97 9.09 -9.59
CA ASP A 192 14.75 9.87 -10.55
C ASP A 192 13.86 10.87 -11.32
N ARG A 193 14.30 12.13 -11.40
CA ARG A 193 13.60 13.19 -12.15
C ARG A 193 13.46 12.86 -13.64
N ARG A 194 14.37 12.09 -14.22
CA ARG A 194 14.29 11.62 -15.60
C ARG A 194 13.04 10.77 -15.86
N LEU A 195 12.53 10.04 -14.86
CA LEU A 195 11.26 9.33 -15.00
C LEU A 195 10.09 10.32 -15.11
N ILE A 196 10.13 11.42 -14.34
CA ILE A 196 9.12 12.48 -14.41
C ILE A 196 9.15 13.14 -15.80
N GLU A 197 10.34 13.44 -16.30
CA GLU A 197 10.54 13.98 -17.65
C GLU A 197 10.08 13.00 -18.73
N ALA A 198 10.39 11.70 -18.61
CA ALA A 198 9.95 10.67 -19.55
C ALA A 198 8.41 10.58 -19.59
N ASN A 199 7.74 10.60 -18.44
CA ASN A 199 6.27 10.60 -18.35
C ASN A 199 5.66 11.82 -19.05
N ALA A 200 6.27 13.00 -18.91
CA ALA A 200 5.81 14.21 -19.59
C ALA A 200 6.01 14.15 -21.13
N ASN A 201 6.87 13.26 -21.61
CA ASN A 201 7.26 13.15 -23.02
C ASN A 201 6.74 11.88 -23.72
N GLY A 202 5.83 11.11 -23.10
CA GLY A 202 5.18 9.96 -23.75
C GLY A 202 5.48 8.58 -23.16
N ALA A 203 6.25 8.50 -22.06
CA ALA A 203 6.37 7.24 -21.32
C ALA A 203 5.03 6.82 -20.71
N HIS A 204 4.81 5.50 -20.61
CA HIS A 204 3.64 4.99 -19.90
C HIS A 204 3.73 5.30 -18.40
N ASN A 205 2.59 5.53 -17.78
CA ASN A 205 2.50 5.81 -16.36
C ASN A 205 1.27 5.13 -15.74
N GLY A 206 1.28 4.96 -14.42
CA GLY A 206 0.21 4.28 -13.69
C GLY A 206 0.66 3.78 -12.32
N HIS A 207 -0.16 2.92 -11.74
CA HIS A 207 0.04 2.34 -10.42
C HIS A 207 1.38 1.59 -10.30
N VAL A 208 1.94 1.58 -9.09
CA VAL A 208 3.08 0.74 -8.69
C VAL A 208 2.84 0.20 -7.29
N PRO A 209 3.36 -0.99 -6.94
CA PRO A 209 3.12 -1.62 -5.64
C PRO A 209 3.92 -0.93 -4.52
N VAL A 210 3.48 0.25 -4.09
CA VAL A 210 4.20 1.07 -3.09
C VAL A 210 4.34 0.40 -1.73
N THR A 211 3.35 -0.39 -1.31
CA THR A 211 3.44 -1.16 -0.05
C THR A 211 4.60 -2.14 -0.14
N ALA A 212 4.80 -2.81 -1.28
CA ALA A 212 5.91 -3.75 -1.44
C ALA A 212 7.28 -3.07 -1.24
N ILE A 213 7.44 -1.86 -1.78
CA ILE A 213 8.66 -1.06 -1.63
C ILE A 213 8.85 -0.69 -0.15
N ASN A 214 7.80 -0.17 0.49
CA ASN A 214 7.85 0.23 1.90
C ASN A 214 8.13 -0.96 2.84
N SER A 215 7.63 -2.15 2.50
CA SER A 215 7.86 -3.39 3.25
C SER A 215 9.34 -3.77 3.26
N VAL A 216 10.01 -3.74 2.10
CA VAL A 216 11.44 -4.07 2.02
C VAL A 216 12.31 -2.99 2.67
N ILE A 217 11.96 -1.70 2.54
CA ILE A 217 12.65 -0.62 3.26
C ILE A 217 12.48 -0.80 4.79
N GLY A 218 11.28 -1.13 5.25
CA GLY A 218 11.00 -1.39 6.66
C GLY A 218 11.82 -2.56 7.19
N LEU A 219 11.98 -3.64 6.41
CA LEU A 219 12.82 -4.79 6.77
C LEU A 219 14.29 -4.39 6.92
N ILE A 220 14.82 -3.55 6.02
CA ILE A 220 16.19 -3.02 6.12
C ILE A 220 16.37 -2.20 7.40
N VAL A 221 15.42 -1.32 7.70
CA VAL A 221 15.46 -0.49 8.91
C VAL A 221 15.37 -1.36 10.16
N ALA A 222 14.46 -2.34 10.19
CA ALA A 222 14.29 -3.22 11.33
C ALA A 222 15.57 -4.04 11.60
N ASP A 223 16.15 -4.63 10.55
CA ASP A 223 17.37 -5.43 10.65
C ASP A 223 18.56 -4.59 11.12
N ALA A 224 18.76 -3.40 10.54
CA ALA A 224 19.87 -2.51 10.88
C ALA A 224 19.84 -1.99 12.32
N ASN A 225 18.65 -1.88 12.94
CA ASN A 225 18.48 -1.41 14.32
C ASN A 225 18.26 -2.52 15.34
N GLY A 226 18.25 -3.80 14.91
CA GLY A 226 17.91 -4.92 15.79
C GLY A 226 16.47 -4.85 16.31
N PHE A 227 15.56 -4.27 15.54
CA PHE A 227 14.13 -4.30 15.85
C PHE A 227 13.55 -5.70 15.56
N GLY A 228 12.38 -5.94 16.15
CA GLY A 228 11.59 -7.15 15.94
C GLY A 228 10.91 -7.13 14.56
N PRO A 229 9.64 -7.56 14.46
CA PRO A 229 8.98 -7.64 13.16
C PRO A 229 8.55 -6.29 12.63
N VAL A 230 8.50 -6.18 11.32
CA VAL A 230 7.77 -5.13 10.60
C VAL A 230 6.29 -5.53 10.57
N VAL A 231 5.44 -4.72 11.19
CA VAL A 231 4.01 -5.04 11.41
C VAL A 231 3.12 -4.07 10.66
N LEU A 232 2.54 -4.53 9.54
CA LEU A 232 1.71 -3.71 8.65
C LEU A 232 0.26 -3.64 9.14
N SER A 233 -0.44 -2.60 8.69
CA SER A 233 -1.88 -2.41 8.95
C SER A 233 -2.76 -2.81 7.78
N ASN A 234 -2.33 -3.79 6.97
CA ASN A 234 -3.15 -4.27 5.85
C ASN A 234 -4.26 -5.20 6.35
N GLU A 235 -5.43 -5.07 5.76
CA GLU A 235 -6.67 -5.70 6.21
C GLU A 235 -7.21 -6.71 5.19
N ARG A 236 -8.38 -7.31 5.46
CA ARG A 236 -8.93 -8.40 4.66
C ARG A 236 -9.31 -8.01 3.22
N SER A 237 -10.04 -6.91 3.02
CA SER A 237 -10.53 -6.40 1.74
C SER A 237 -9.42 -6.08 0.72
N SER A 238 -8.18 -5.86 1.18
CA SER A 238 -7.00 -5.75 0.32
C SER A 238 -6.72 -7.02 -0.50
N ASN A 239 -7.34 -8.16 -0.16
CA ASN A 239 -7.26 -9.40 -0.93
C ASN A 239 -8.21 -9.41 -2.15
N VAL A 240 -9.21 -8.54 -2.19
CA VAL A 240 -10.25 -8.55 -3.21
C VAL A 240 -9.91 -7.58 -4.33
N GLY A 241 -9.80 -8.11 -5.56
CA GLY A 241 -9.53 -7.30 -6.73
C GLY A 241 -10.67 -6.38 -7.14
N ASN A 242 -10.40 -5.60 -8.18
CA ASN A 242 -11.26 -4.53 -8.67
C ASN A 242 -12.03 -4.95 -9.92
N VAL A 243 -11.39 -5.72 -10.80
CA VAL A 243 -11.95 -6.13 -12.09
C VAL A 243 -11.29 -7.40 -12.60
N GLU A 244 -12.07 -8.26 -13.26
CA GLU A 244 -11.52 -9.37 -14.04
C GLU A 244 -11.13 -8.88 -15.45
N TRP A 245 -9.87 -9.11 -15.83
CA TRP A 245 -9.36 -8.74 -17.16
C TRP A 245 -8.53 -9.89 -17.74
N LEU A 246 -8.95 -10.41 -18.89
CA LEU A 246 -8.29 -11.53 -19.57
C LEU A 246 -8.12 -12.77 -18.67
N GLY A 247 -9.13 -13.07 -17.84
CA GLY A 247 -9.11 -14.18 -16.88
C GLY A 247 -8.20 -13.95 -15.67
N ARG A 248 -7.76 -12.71 -15.42
CA ARG A 248 -6.95 -12.33 -14.27
C ARG A 248 -7.75 -11.39 -13.37
N ASP A 249 -7.67 -11.60 -12.06
CA ASP A 249 -8.18 -10.64 -11.08
C ASP A 249 -7.18 -9.50 -10.91
N ILE A 250 -7.57 -8.29 -11.30
CA ILE A 250 -6.73 -7.09 -11.22
C ILE A 250 -7.01 -6.36 -9.91
N ASN A 251 -6.02 -6.32 -9.03
CA ASN A 251 -6.13 -5.77 -7.69
C ASN A 251 -5.24 -4.53 -7.50
N HIS A 252 -5.85 -3.35 -7.29
CA HIS A 252 -5.17 -2.09 -6.95
C HIS A 252 -4.31 -2.21 -5.69
N GLN A 253 -4.76 -3.03 -4.74
CA GLN A 253 -4.15 -3.24 -3.43
C GLN A 253 -3.34 -4.54 -3.39
N TRP A 254 -2.93 -5.12 -4.52
CA TRP A 254 -2.25 -6.41 -4.55
C TRP A 254 -1.04 -6.48 -3.60
N SER A 255 -0.25 -5.40 -3.51
CA SER A 255 0.91 -5.33 -2.59
C SER A 255 0.56 -5.23 -1.10
N LYS A 256 -0.73 -5.14 -0.77
CA LYS A 256 -1.29 -5.24 0.58
C LYS A 256 -1.98 -6.59 0.81
N SER A 257 -2.06 -7.47 -0.18
CA SER A 257 -2.76 -8.76 -0.07
C SER A 257 -1.96 -9.80 0.71
N ILE A 258 -2.65 -10.87 1.14
CA ILE A 258 -2.03 -12.08 1.69
C ILE A 258 -1.11 -12.75 0.66
N THR A 259 -1.42 -12.66 -0.64
CA THR A 259 -0.57 -13.21 -1.71
C THR A 259 0.81 -12.55 -1.73
N TYR A 260 0.87 -11.22 -1.63
CA TYR A 260 2.15 -10.52 -1.54
C TYR A 260 2.86 -10.76 -0.20
N GLU A 261 2.11 -10.79 0.90
CA GLU A 261 2.66 -11.07 2.22
C GLU A 261 3.33 -12.46 2.29
N THR A 262 2.67 -13.49 1.78
CA THR A 262 3.23 -14.84 1.62
C THR A 262 4.44 -14.84 0.69
N LEU A 263 4.36 -14.17 -0.48
CA LEU A 263 5.48 -14.08 -1.41
C LEU A 263 6.74 -13.48 -0.76
N LEU A 264 6.59 -12.40 0.02
CA LEU A 264 7.70 -11.77 0.71
C LEU A 264 8.24 -12.67 1.84
N ARG A 265 7.36 -13.28 2.64
CA ARG A 265 7.75 -14.21 3.71
C ARG A 265 8.50 -15.43 3.18
N ASP A 266 8.03 -16.02 2.09
CA ASP A 266 8.71 -17.15 1.43
C ASP A 266 10.09 -16.73 0.90
N THR A 267 10.20 -15.52 0.35
CA THR A 267 11.48 -14.97 -0.11
C THR A 267 12.45 -14.76 1.06
N LEU A 268 11.97 -14.29 2.21
CA LEU A 268 12.78 -14.18 3.43
C LEU A 268 13.26 -15.55 3.90
N ALA A 269 12.37 -16.55 3.94
CA ALA A 269 12.73 -17.91 4.33
C ALA A 269 13.78 -18.52 3.40
N GLN A 270 13.72 -18.23 2.10
CA GLN A 270 14.73 -18.67 1.12
C GLN A 270 16.09 -17.97 1.29
N TYR A 271 16.10 -16.75 1.85
CA TYR A 271 17.34 -16.12 2.34
C TYR A 271 17.82 -16.67 3.68
N GLY A 272 17.09 -17.62 4.27
CA GLY A 272 17.26 -18.12 5.64
C GLY A 272 17.02 -17.07 6.73
N LEU A 273 16.29 -16.01 6.40
CA LEU A 273 15.76 -15.05 7.36
C LEU A 273 14.40 -15.55 7.85
N SER A 274 14.10 -15.35 9.12
CA SER A 274 12.80 -15.73 9.69
C SER A 274 11.65 -15.05 8.93
N PRO A 275 10.65 -15.78 8.43
CA PRO A 275 9.50 -15.19 7.76
C PRO A 275 8.67 -14.32 8.71
N ASP A 276 8.72 -14.58 10.02
CA ASP A 276 7.99 -13.82 11.05
C ASP A 276 8.50 -12.38 11.24
N ARG A 277 9.57 -12.00 10.55
CA ARG A 277 10.02 -10.61 10.40
C ARG A 277 8.99 -9.69 9.73
N TYR A 278 7.99 -10.24 9.03
CA TYR A 278 6.99 -9.46 8.30
C TYR A 278 5.60 -10.10 8.38
N PHE A 279 4.60 -9.33 8.80
CA PHE A 279 3.19 -9.71 8.72
C PHE A 279 2.27 -8.48 8.78
N SER A 280 0.99 -8.64 8.44
CA SER A 280 -0.04 -7.61 8.61
C SER A 280 -0.94 -7.92 9.82
N LEU A 281 -1.00 -7.02 10.80
CA LEU A 281 -1.77 -7.19 12.03
C LEU A 281 -3.28 -7.24 11.75
N LEU A 282 -3.80 -6.38 10.88
CA LEU A 282 -5.24 -6.22 10.66
C LEU A 282 -5.84 -7.23 9.67
N ARG A 283 -5.07 -8.22 9.19
CA ARG A 283 -5.48 -9.14 8.13
C ARG A 283 -6.81 -9.84 8.39
N GLY A 284 -7.06 -10.15 9.67
CA GLY A 284 -8.28 -10.83 10.12
C GLY A 284 -9.52 -9.95 10.21
N LEU A 285 -9.40 -8.64 10.01
CA LEU A 285 -10.48 -7.68 10.22
C LEU A 285 -11.04 -7.15 8.89
N SER A 286 -12.36 -6.93 8.88
CA SER A 286 -13.05 -6.13 7.86
C SER A 286 -12.82 -4.62 8.09
N GLU A 287 -13.02 -3.81 7.05
CA GLU A 287 -13.05 -2.35 7.16
C GLU A 287 -14.12 -1.89 8.15
N SER A 288 -15.28 -2.56 8.23
CA SER A 288 -16.32 -2.29 9.26
C SER A 288 -15.75 -2.48 10.68
N GLN A 289 -15.11 -3.62 10.95
CA GLN A 289 -14.50 -3.91 12.25
C GLN A 289 -13.34 -2.97 12.61
N ILE A 290 -12.60 -2.51 11.61
CA ILE A 290 -11.54 -1.50 11.78
C ILE A 290 -12.17 -0.13 12.06
N ALA A 291 -13.24 0.24 11.38
CA ALA A 291 -13.96 1.47 11.60
C ALA A 291 -14.58 1.53 13.01
N ASP A 292 -15.11 0.41 13.53
CA ASP A 292 -15.61 0.31 14.91
C ASP A 292 -14.50 0.62 15.93
N ARG A 293 -13.32 0.02 15.75
CA ARG A 293 -12.16 0.28 16.60
C ARG A 293 -11.68 1.72 16.48
N PHE A 294 -11.61 2.23 15.24
CA PHE A 294 -11.19 3.61 14.97
C PHE A 294 -12.14 4.64 15.61
N ALA A 295 -13.44 4.35 15.71
CA ALA A 295 -14.42 5.25 16.32
C ALA A 295 -14.11 5.59 17.79
N THR A 296 -13.31 4.76 18.46
CA THR A 296 -12.84 5.00 19.84
C THR A 296 -11.54 5.81 19.91
N CYS A 297 -10.86 6.04 18.79
CA CYS A 297 -9.56 6.71 18.69
C CYS A 297 -9.71 8.24 18.56
N THR A 298 -10.46 8.86 19.47
CA THR A 298 -10.93 10.25 19.34
C THR A 298 -9.82 11.30 19.22
N ASP A 299 -8.65 11.05 19.83
CA ASP A 299 -7.49 11.95 19.77
C ASP A 299 -6.97 12.15 18.32
N TYR A 300 -7.26 11.22 17.42
CA TYR A 300 -6.78 11.27 16.04
C TYR A 300 -7.74 11.97 15.08
N PHE A 301 -8.98 12.27 15.48
CA PHE A 301 -10.02 12.77 14.56
C PHE A 301 -9.64 14.09 13.89
N GLY A 302 -8.85 14.94 14.56
CA GLY A 302 -8.37 16.20 13.99
C GLY A 302 -7.14 16.09 13.09
N VAL A 303 -6.51 14.91 13.00
CA VAL A 303 -5.20 14.74 12.32
C VAL A 303 -5.18 13.64 11.26
N PHE A 304 -6.01 12.61 11.39
CA PHE A 304 -5.99 11.49 10.46
C PHE A 304 -6.50 11.90 9.07
N THR A 305 -5.95 11.26 8.04
CA THR A 305 -6.55 11.29 6.71
C THR A 305 -6.19 10.05 5.92
N SER A 306 -7.16 9.54 5.19
CA SER A 306 -6.95 8.45 4.23
C SER A 306 -6.99 8.96 2.78
N CYS A 307 -7.08 10.27 2.55
CA CYS A 307 -7.20 10.82 1.20
C CYS A 307 -5.85 10.76 0.46
N ASN A 308 -5.78 9.94 -0.58
CA ASN A 308 -4.56 9.72 -1.36
C ASN A 308 -4.02 10.99 -2.06
N ARG A 309 -4.85 12.03 -2.22
CA ARG A 309 -4.43 13.31 -2.81
C ARG A 309 -3.47 14.11 -1.93
N LEU A 310 -3.40 13.84 -0.61
CA LEU A 310 -2.41 14.47 0.27
C LEU A 310 -1.01 13.86 0.10
N PHE A 311 -0.88 12.74 -0.62
CA PHE A 311 0.37 12.03 -0.81
C PHE A 311 0.92 12.15 -2.24
N ALA A 312 0.38 13.10 -3.03
CA ALA A 312 0.87 13.37 -4.37
C ALA A 312 2.37 13.73 -4.35
N LEU A 313 3.14 13.08 -5.22
CA LEU A 313 4.58 13.32 -5.38
C LEU A 313 4.87 14.75 -5.84
N ASP A 314 4.03 15.28 -6.73
CA ASP A 314 4.04 16.68 -7.13
C ASP A 314 3.36 17.54 -6.03
N PRO A 315 4.11 18.39 -5.31
CA PRO A 315 3.55 19.23 -4.26
C PRO A 315 2.44 20.17 -4.76
N ALA A 316 2.48 20.59 -6.03
CA ALA A 316 1.47 21.48 -6.61
C ALA A 316 0.09 20.79 -6.79
N ARG A 317 0.06 19.46 -6.78
CA ARG A 317 -1.16 18.64 -6.91
C ARG A 317 -1.66 18.11 -5.57
N ARG A 318 -0.95 18.43 -4.48
CA ARG A 318 -1.24 17.89 -3.14
C ARG A 318 -2.45 18.60 -2.53
N ALA A 319 -3.42 17.83 -2.05
CA ALA A 319 -4.52 18.38 -1.28
C ALA A 319 -4.03 18.86 0.11
N THR A 320 -4.72 19.83 0.69
CA THR A 320 -4.41 20.38 2.03
C THR A 320 -5.23 19.72 3.14
N SER A 321 -6.36 19.10 2.79
CA SER A 321 -7.28 18.39 3.68
C SER A 321 -8.02 17.30 2.90
N TRP A 322 -8.97 16.63 3.54
CA TRP A 322 -9.92 15.74 2.85
C TRP A 322 -10.48 16.44 1.60
N CYS A 323 -10.24 15.88 0.42
CA CYS A 323 -10.76 16.48 -0.81
C CYS A 323 -12.28 16.34 -0.93
N GLY A 324 -12.87 15.37 -0.23
CA GLY A 324 -14.32 15.16 -0.19
C GLY A 324 -14.92 14.57 -1.47
N HIS A 325 -14.12 14.25 -2.48
CA HIS A 325 -14.65 13.89 -3.80
C HIS A 325 -13.92 12.74 -4.51
N CYS A 326 -12.90 12.14 -3.87
CA CYS A 326 -12.29 10.91 -4.38
C CYS A 326 -12.98 9.67 -3.77
N PRO A 327 -12.89 8.50 -4.43
CA PRO A 327 -13.52 7.27 -3.93
C PRO A 327 -13.10 6.92 -2.50
N LYS A 328 -11.85 7.18 -2.10
CA LYS A 328 -11.40 6.95 -0.72
C LYS A 328 -12.07 7.89 0.30
N CYS A 329 -12.34 9.15 -0.06
CA CYS A 329 -13.07 10.06 0.82
C CYS A 329 -14.53 9.60 0.98
N GLN A 330 -15.18 9.27 -0.14
CA GLN A 330 -16.56 8.77 -0.15
C GLN A 330 -16.69 7.49 0.68
N PHE A 331 -15.79 6.53 0.47
CA PHE A 331 -15.78 5.26 1.20
C PHE A 331 -15.58 5.46 2.70
N VAL A 332 -14.59 6.25 3.12
CA VAL A 332 -14.36 6.48 4.55
C VAL A 332 -15.49 7.28 5.18
N PHE A 333 -16.10 8.23 4.46
CA PHE A 333 -17.27 8.97 4.94
C PHE A 333 -18.46 8.03 5.18
N VAL A 334 -18.82 7.20 4.18
CA VAL A 334 -19.90 6.20 4.31
C VAL A 334 -19.62 5.24 5.46
N LEU A 335 -18.41 4.70 5.52
CA LEU A 335 -18.02 3.72 6.53
C LEU A 335 -18.06 4.29 7.96
N LEU A 336 -17.64 5.54 8.15
CA LEU A 336 -17.60 6.16 9.48
C LEU A 336 -18.93 6.83 9.89
N ALA A 337 -19.84 7.08 8.96
CA ALA A 337 -21.12 7.75 9.22
C ALA A 337 -21.94 7.12 10.35
N PRO A 338 -22.22 5.80 10.35
CA PRO A 338 -23.01 5.19 11.42
C PRO A 338 -22.29 5.17 12.78
N ARG A 339 -20.97 5.39 12.79
CA ARG A 339 -20.13 5.25 13.99
C ARG A 339 -19.87 6.58 14.68
N LEU A 340 -19.66 7.63 13.89
CA LEU A 340 -19.31 8.97 14.39
C LEU A 340 -20.50 9.93 14.41
N GLY A 341 -21.53 9.64 13.62
CA GLY A 341 -22.67 10.52 13.44
C GLY A 341 -22.35 11.77 12.61
N ARG A 342 -23.43 12.45 12.21
CA ARG A 342 -23.39 13.57 11.25
C ARG A 342 -22.48 14.72 11.67
N ALA A 343 -22.68 15.25 12.87
CA ALA A 343 -21.96 16.44 13.33
C ALA A 343 -20.43 16.22 13.37
N ARG A 344 -19.99 15.03 13.80
CA ARG A 344 -18.56 14.71 13.87
C ARG A 344 -17.95 14.50 12.48
N LEU A 345 -18.68 13.86 11.57
CA LEU A 345 -18.17 13.71 10.20
C LEU A 345 -18.05 15.05 9.48
N GLU A 346 -19.03 15.94 9.65
CA GLU A 346 -18.97 17.29 9.09
C GLU A 346 -17.77 18.08 9.65
N GLU A 347 -17.45 17.91 10.94
CA GLU A 347 -16.24 18.50 11.56
C GLU A 347 -14.95 17.96 10.94
N ILE A 348 -14.85 16.63 10.74
CA ILE A 348 -13.64 15.97 10.20
C ILE A 348 -13.42 16.29 8.72
N PHE A 349 -14.47 16.22 7.91
CA PHE A 349 -14.39 16.36 6.46
C PHE A 349 -14.58 17.82 6.00
N GLY A 350 -15.13 18.69 6.85
CA GLY A 350 -15.48 20.07 6.51
C GLY A 350 -16.74 20.21 5.66
N THR A 351 -17.35 19.11 5.23
CA THR A 351 -18.58 19.08 4.43
C THR A 351 -19.32 17.75 4.65
N ASN A 352 -20.63 17.74 4.38
CA ASN A 352 -21.45 16.54 4.38
C ASN A 352 -21.56 15.99 2.96
N LEU A 353 -20.98 14.81 2.70
CA LEU A 353 -21.00 14.22 1.36
C LEU A 353 -22.38 13.72 0.93
N PHE A 354 -23.26 13.35 1.87
CA PHE A 354 -24.64 12.97 1.56
C PHE A 354 -25.53 14.16 1.18
N GLY A 355 -25.07 15.38 1.49
CA GLY A 355 -25.73 16.63 1.11
C GLY A 355 -25.48 17.07 -0.33
N ASP A 356 -24.51 16.47 -1.03
CA ASP A 356 -24.04 16.89 -2.35
C ASP A 356 -24.43 15.86 -3.43
N PRO A 357 -25.43 16.15 -4.29
CA PRO A 357 -25.83 15.27 -5.39
C PRO A 357 -24.69 14.91 -6.35
N GLY A 358 -23.63 15.72 -6.41
CA GLY A 358 -22.44 15.42 -7.22
C GLY A 358 -21.66 14.19 -6.75
N GLN A 359 -21.89 13.71 -5.52
CA GLN A 359 -21.25 12.50 -4.99
C GLN A 359 -21.96 11.20 -5.39
N ARG A 360 -23.16 11.29 -5.98
CA ARG A 360 -24.05 10.16 -6.26
C ARG A 360 -23.34 8.99 -6.92
N ASP A 361 -22.77 9.19 -8.11
CA ASP A 361 -22.23 8.09 -8.91
C ASP A 361 -21.03 7.44 -8.21
N GLY A 362 -20.16 8.24 -7.57
CA GLY A 362 -19.02 7.72 -6.82
C GLY A 362 -19.42 6.94 -5.57
N ILE A 363 -20.47 7.39 -4.85
CA ILE A 363 -21.03 6.64 -3.73
C ILE A 363 -21.73 5.36 -4.23
N ALA A 364 -22.46 5.40 -5.34
CA ALA A 364 -23.06 4.21 -5.94
C ALA A 364 -22.02 3.15 -6.33
N ASP A 365 -20.89 3.56 -6.93
CA ASP A 365 -19.78 2.67 -7.28
C ASP A 365 -19.23 1.93 -6.05
N ILE A 366 -19.01 2.62 -4.92
CA ILE A 366 -18.50 1.96 -3.69
C ILE A 366 -19.55 1.12 -2.95
N LEU A 367 -20.85 1.36 -3.20
CA LEU A 367 -21.96 0.57 -2.65
C LEU A 367 -22.26 -0.69 -3.47
N GLY A 368 -21.55 -0.91 -4.58
CA GLY A 368 -21.81 -2.03 -5.48
C GLY A 368 -23.07 -1.83 -6.36
N LEU A 369 -23.62 -0.63 -6.41
CA LEU A 369 -24.75 -0.25 -7.28
C LEU A 369 -24.29 0.38 -8.60
N GLY A 370 -23.01 0.75 -8.69
CA GLY A 370 -22.39 1.37 -9.86
C GLY A 370 -21.80 0.37 -10.86
N VAL A 371 -20.84 0.84 -11.65
CA VAL A 371 -20.32 0.07 -12.80
C VAL A 371 -19.20 -0.88 -12.39
N HIS A 372 -18.23 -0.39 -11.62
CA HIS A 372 -17.06 -1.16 -11.21
C HIS A 372 -16.44 -0.59 -9.93
N LYS A 373 -15.68 -1.42 -9.22
CA LYS A 373 -15.00 -1.02 -7.99
C LYS A 373 -13.91 -0.02 -8.35
N PRO A 374 -13.91 1.20 -7.79
CA PRO A 374 -12.89 2.18 -8.12
C PRO A 374 -11.47 1.65 -7.86
N PHE A 375 -10.54 1.92 -8.77
CA PHE A 375 -9.11 1.67 -8.58
C PHE A 375 -8.52 2.66 -7.56
N GLU A 376 -8.87 2.40 -6.31
CA GLU A 376 -8.50 3.18 -5.14
C GLU A 376 -8.48 2.23 -3.94
N CYS A 377 -7.86 2.64 -2.84
CA CYS A 377 -7.76 1.83 -1.62
C CYS A 377 -9.09 1.73 -0.84
N VAL A 378 -10.20 1.34 -1.47
CA VAL A 378 -11.52 1.17 -0.85
C VAL A 378 -11.77 -0.30 -0.48
N GLY A 379 -12.62 -0.53 0.52
CA GLY A 379 -13.01 -1.86 0.99
C GLY A 379 -13.91 -2.61 0.02
N GLU A 380 -14.55 -3.66 0.50
CA GLU A 380 -15.55 -4.43 -0.23
C GLU A 380 -16.91 -3.73 -0.22
N TYR A 381 -17.76 -4.07 -1.21
CA TYR A 381 -19.07 -3.44 -1.35
C TYR A 381 -19.99 -3.70 -0.16
N TYR A 382 -19.93 -4.91 0.42
CA TYR A 382 -20.80 -5.26 1.54
C TYR A 382 -20.57 -4.35 2.76
N GLU A 383 -19.33 -3.92 3.00
CA GLU A 383 -18.94 -3.07 4.14
C GLU A 383 -19.52 -1.66 3.99
N ALA A 384 -19.48 -1.12 2.78
CA ALA A 384 -20.09 0.17 2.46
C ALA A 384 -21.63 0.08 2.48
N ALA A 385 -22.20 -1.00 1.94
CA ALA A 385 -23.64 -1.23 1.91
C ALA A 385 -24.23 -1.40 3.32
N GLU A 386 -23.58 -2.19 4.19
CA GLU A 386 -23.92 -2.33 5.61
C GLU A 386 -23.92 -0.97 6.32
N ALA A 387 -22.87 -0.17 6.11
CA ALA A 387 -22.76 1.16 6.70
C ALA A 387 -23.87 2.10 6.20
N MET A 388 -24.18 2.06 4.90
CA MET A 388 -25.25 2.86 4.31
C MET A 388 -26.63 2.45 4.86
N LEU A 389 -26.92 1.15 4.97
CA LEU A 389 -28.18 0.68 5.57
C LEU A 389 -28.37 1.20 7.00
N THR A 390 -27.30 1.18 7.80
CA THR A 390 -27.32 1.73 9.16
C THR A 390 -27.61 3.24 9.17
N VAL A 391 -27.05 3.99 8.20
CA VAL A 391 -27.34 5.43 8.03
C VAL A 391 -28.78 5.67 7.60
N LEU A 392 -29.34 4.84 6.72
CA LEU A 392 -30.74 4.95 6.27
C LEU A 392 -31.73 4.71 7.42
N ASP A 393 -31.36 3.90 8.41
CA ASP A 393 -32.16 3.59 9.60
C ASP A 393 -32.05 4.67 10.71
N ASP A 394 -31.14 5.64 10.58
CA ASP A 394 -30.94 6.72 11.54
C ASP A 394 -31.58 8.02 11.06
N ASP A 395 -32.69 8.40 11.71
CA ASP A 395 -33.48 9.60 11.44
C ASP A 395 -32.66 10.90 11.42
N SER A 396 -31.49 10.94 12.08
CA SER A 396 -30.62 12.13 12.10
C SER A 396 -29.99 12.47 10.73
N TRP A 397 -30.04 11.52 9.79
CA TRP A 397 -29.54 11.66 8.42
C TRP A 397 -30.62 11.95 7.38
N HIS A 398 -31.91 11.85 7.74
CA HIS A 398 -33.03 12.05 6.80
C HIS A 398 -33.07 13.47 6.22
N GLY A 399 -33.62 13.60 5.01
CA GLY A 399 -33.74 14.86 4.28
C GLY A 399 -32.44 15.33 3.62
N LEU A 400 -31.39 14.52 3.66
CA LEU A 400 -30.21 14.69 2.82
C LEU A 400 -30.47 14.04 1.45
N PRO A 401 -30.17 14.73 0.33
CA PRO A 401 -30.53 14.26 -1.01
C PRO A 401 -30.10 12.81 -1.31
N LEU A 402 -28.89 12.44 -0.93
CA LEU A 402 -28.37 11.10 -1.21
C LEU A 402 -28.93 10.03 -0.26
N ILE A 403 -29.34 10.40 0.95
CA ILE A 403 -30.00 9.47 1.88
C ILE A 403 -31.39 9.11 1.34
N ASP A 404 -32.15 10.11 0.89
CA ASP A 404 -33.45 9.87 0.28
C ASP A 404 -33.32 9.04 -1.01
N GLU A 405 -32.30 9.32 -1.84
CA GLU A 405 -32.03 8.59 -3.08
C GLU A 405 -31.64 7.13 -2.82
N PHE A 406 -30.62 6.86 -1.99
CA PHE A 406 -30.20 5.49 -1.69
C PHE A 406 -31.24 4.73 -0.87
N GLY A 407 -32.11 5.42 -0.13
CA GLY A 407 -33.28 4.83 0.52
C GLY A 407 -34.22 4.11 -0.45
N SER A 408 -34.34 4.62 -1.70
CA SER A 408 -35.13 3.96 -2.76
C SER A 408 -34.49 2.68 -3.31
N HIS A 409 -33.20 2.46 -3.04
CA HIS A 409 -32.42 1.28 -3.44
C HIS A 409 -32.16 0.32 -2.27
N ARG A 410 -32.89 0.45 -1.15
CA ARG A 410 -32.66 -0.35 0.07
C ARG A 410 -32.54 -1.86 -0.19
N SER A 411 -33.44 -2.44 -0.97
CA SER A 411 -33.42 -3.89 -1.23
C SER A 411 -32.18 -4.35 -2.01
N GLU A 412 -31.63 -3.51 -2.88
CA GLU A 412 -30.38 -3.80 -3.59
C GLU A 412 -29.19 -3.72 -2.62
N LEU A 413 -29.17 -2.71 -1.73
CA LEU A 413 -28.17 -2.58 -0.68
C LEU A 413 -28.19 -3.77 0.29
N GLU A 414 -29.37 -4.24 0.70
CA GLU A 414 -29.53 -5.43 1.54
C GLU A 414 -28.94 -6.68 0.85
N ALA A 415 -29.16 -6.83 -0.45
CA ALA A 415 -28.58 -7.92 -1.22
C ALA A 415 -27.05 -7.84 -1.31
N VAL A 416 -26.49 -6.64 -1.49
CA VAL A 416 -25.03 -6.42 -1.50
C VAL A 416 -24.43 -6.68 -0.12
N ALA A 417 -25.05 -6.17 0.95
CA ALA A 417 -24.60 -6.36 2.33
C ALA A 417 -24.60 -7.85 2.75
N ALA A 418 -25.55 -8.64 2.24
CA ALA A 418 -25.60 -10.08 2.46
C ALA A 418 -24.47 -10.86 1.78
N GLY A 419 -23.69 -10.23 0.88
CA GLY A 419 -22.57 -10.84 0.15
C GLY A 419 -21.28 -11.00 0.97
N GLN A 420 -21.31 -10.73 2.28
CA GLN A 420 -20.14 -10.86 3.16
C GLN A 420 -19.53 -12.27 3.09
N ASP A 421 -18.23 -12.33 2.86
CA ASP A 421 -17.47 -13.57 3.03
C ASP A 421 -17.23 -13.86 4.52
N SER A 422 -17.88 -14.89 5.04
CA SER A 422 -17.75 -15.32 6.44
C SER A 422 -16.60 -16.30 6.67
N THR A 423 -15.82 -16.64 5.64
CA THR A 423 -14.66 -17.54 5.82
C THR A 423 -13.62 -16.89 6.73
N PRO A 424 -12.95 -17.66 7.61
CA PRO A 424 -11.83 -17.14 8.38
C PRO A 424 -10.74 -16.63 7.44
N ALA A 425 -10.29 -15.40 7.65
CA ALA A 425 -9.21 -14.84 6.85
C ALA A 425 -7.90 -15.60 7.09
N GLU A 426 -7.21 -15.98 6.01
CA GLU A 426 -5.83 -16.44 6.09
C GLU A 426 -4.92 -15.30 6.55
N HIS A 427 -4.03 -15.57 7.51
CA HIS A 427 -3.11 -14.58 8.05
C HIS A 427 -1.81 -15.20 8.57
N HIS A 428 -0.77 -14.38 8.67
CA HIS A 428 0.53 -14.75 9.23
C HIS A 428 0.83 -14.14 10.60
N ILE A 429 -0.20 -13.65 11.30
CA ILE A 429 -0.06 -13.02 12.62
C ILE A 429 0.54 -14.03 13.62
N PRO A 430 1.74 -13.79 14.17
CA PRO A 430 2.35 -14.69 15.14
C PRO A 430 1.54 -14.74 16.44
N PRO A 431 1.52 -15.88 17.19
CA PRO A 431 0.69 -16.05 18.39
C PRO A 431 0.84 -14.96 19.45
N ARG A 432 2.04 -14.37 19.59
CA ARG A 432 2.32 -13.27 20.52
C ARG A 432 1.55 -11.97 20.21
N TYR A 433 1.16 -11.78 18.95
CA TYR A 433 0.46 -10.58 18.47
C TYR A 433 -1.04 -10.82 18.27
N ALA A 434 -1.50 -12.07 18.28
CA ALA A 434 -2.90 -12.43 18.07
C ALA A 434 -3.85 -11.70 19.04
N LYS A 435 -3.44 -11.55 20.31
CA LYS A 435 -4.26 -10.91 21.34
C LYS A 435 -4.39 -9.40 21.21
N LEU A 436 -3.58 -8.74 20.37
CA LEU A 436 -3.63 -7.28 20.24
C LEU A 436 -4.97 -6.78 19.68
N LEU A 437 -5.78 -7.67 19.10
CA LEU A 437 -7.07 -7.34 18.50
C LEU A 437 -8.27 -7.90 19.27
N ASP A 438 -8.04 -8.57 20.41
CA ASP A 438 -9.05 -9.22 21.27
C ASP A 438 -9.80 -8.21 22.19
N ASP A 439 -9.87 -6.93 21.81
CA ASP A 439 -10.51 -5.85 22.56
C ASP A 439 -12.05 -5.96 22.61
#